data_AF-A0A699VCH4-F1
#
_entry.id   AF-A0A699VCH4-F1
#
_cell.length_a   1.000
_cell.length_b   1.000
_cell.length_c   1.000
_cell.angle_alpha   90.00
_cell.angle_beta   90.00
_cell.angle_gamma   90.00
#
_symmetry.space_group_name_H-M   'P 1'
#
loop_
_entity.id
_entity.type
_entity.pdbx_description
1 polymer ?
#
loop_
_entity_poly.entity_id
_entity_poly.type
_entity_poly.pdbx_seq_one_letter_code
_entity_poly.pdbx_strand_id
1 'polypeptide(L)'
;LEDHRSILRVTKSHLDQCAMGKSTKKTYKPKSEDTNQEKLYLLHMDLCGPMRVESVNGKKYILVIVDDYSRFTWVKFLRSKDETPMFIIKFLKMIQVRLIVPVPYIRTDNGTEFVNQTLRDYYEEVGISHETSVARSPQQNGVVERLTVH
;
A
#
# COMPACT_ATOMS: atom_id res chain seq x y z
N LEU A 1 -27.02 3.63 6.93
CA LEU A 1 -26.68 5.03 6.55
C LEU A 1 -25.72 5.54 7.60
N GLU A 2 -24.81 6.45 7.22
CA GLU A 2 -23.61 6.94 7.95
C GLU A 2 -22.37 6.05 7.68
N ASP A 3 -21.68 6.20 6.55
CA ASP A 3 -20.86 7.33 6.03
C ASP A 3 -19.57 7.56 6.81
N HIS A 4 -18.45 7.16 6.20
CA HIS A 4 -17.12 7.76 6.40
C HIS A 4 -16.27 7.46 5.15
N ARG A 5 -16.65 8.07 4.01
CA ARG A 5 -15.70 8.34 2.92
C ARG A 5 -14.90 9.59 3.26
N SER A 6 -13.75 9.45 3.91
CA SER A 6 -12.79 10.55 4.00
C SER A 6 -11.93 10.57 2.72
N ILE A 7 -12.29 11.46 1.78
CA ILE A 7 -11.49 11.81 0.60
C ILE A 7 -10.63 13.01 0.99
N LEU A 8 -9.31 12.85 1.12
CA LEU A 8 -8.39 13.99 1.18
C LEU A 8 -7.88 14.31 -0.22
N ARG A 9 -8.25 15.50 -0.75
CA ARG A 9 -7.59 16.14 -1.89
C ARG A 9 -6.62 17.19 -1.35
N VAL A 10 -5.33 17.07 -1.65
CA VAL A 10 -4.33 18.10 -1.30
C VAL A 10 -3.88 18.81 -2.57
N THR A 11 -4.12 20.12 -2.65
CA THR A 11 -3.57 21.02 -3.67
C THR A 11 -2.19 21.52 -3.24
N LYS A 12 -1.25 21.58 -4.19
CA LYS A 12 0.16 21.92 -3.98
C LYS A 12 0.33 23.44 -3.92
N SER A 13 0.89 23.99 -2.83
CA SER A 13 1.43 25.35 -2.82
C SER A 13 2.85 25.38 -2.25
N HIS A 14 3.67 26.18 -2.92
CA HIS A 14 5.10 26.44 -2.78
C HIS A 14 5.63 26.56 -1.34
N LEU A 15 6.87 26.10 -1.14
CA LEU A 15 7.85 26.79 -0.31
C LEU A 15 9.27 26.46 -0.77
N ASP A 16 10.08 27.51 -0.78
CA ASP A 16 11.34 27.71 -1.47
C ASP A 16 12.56 27.39 -0.59
N GLN A 17 13.68 27.12 -1.29
CA GLN A 17 15.09 27.28 -0.88
C GLN A 17 15.69 26.52 0.33
N CYS A 18 16.58 25.57 0.01
CA CYS A 18 17.95 25.60 0.53
C CYS A 18 18.90 24.94 -0.48
N ALA A 19 19.75 25.75 -1.11
CA ALA A 19 20.81 25.31 -1.99
C ALA A 19 22.08 25.11 -1.16
N MET A 20 22.67 23.90 -1.18
CA MET A 20 24.12 23.63 -1.18
C MET A 20 24.36 22.12 -1.20
N GLY A 21 24.99 21.64 -2.27
CA GLY A 21 25.34 20.23 -2.45
C GLY A 21 25.41 19.84 -3.93
N LYS A 22 26.36 20.41 -4.68
CA LYS A 22 26.66 19.94 -6.04
C LYS A 22 27.33 18.56 -5.95
N SER A 23 26.53 17.51 -6.06
CA SER A 23 26.98 16.21 -6.56
C SER A 23 26.27 15.98 -7.89
N THR A 24 27.03 15.68 -8.94
CA THR A 24 26.50 15.36 -10.27
C THR A 24 25.59 14.14 -10.16
N LYS A 25 24.28 14.41 -10.03
CA LYS A 25 23.22 13.41 -10.03
C LYS A 25 23.37 12.64 -11.34
N LYS A 26 23.83 11.38 -11.29
CA LYS A 26 23.61 10.46 -12.42
C LYS A 26 22.12 10.54 -12.71
N THR A 27 21.77 10.96 -13.93
CA THR A 27 20.39 11.04 -14.39
C THR A 27 19.81 9.65 -14.22
N TYR A 28 19.02 9.46 -13.15
CA TYR A 28 18.31 8.23 -12.94
C TYR A 28 17.39 8.11 -14.15
N LYS A 29 17.46 7.00 -14.87
CA LYS A 29 16.48 6.75 -15.94
C LYS A 29 15.10 6.90 -15.28
N PRO A 30 14.16 7.68 -15.87
CA PRO A 30 12.79 7.66 -15.40
C PRO A 30 12.37 6.18 -15.32
N LYS A 31 11.70 5.81 -14.22
CA LYS A 31 11.11 4.48 -14.10
C LYS A 31 10.36 4.19 -15.41
N SER A 32 10.52 2.95 -15.89
CA SER A 32 9.77 2.40 -17.03
C SER A 32 8.32 2.87 -16.99
N GLU A 33 7.76 3.15 -18.17
CA GLU A 33 6.36 3.53 -18.40
C GLU A 33 5.42 2.85 -17.39
N ASP A 34 4.46 3.59 -16.85
CA ASP A 34 3.34 3.03 -16.06
C ASP A 34 2.64 1.98 -16.94
N THR A 35 3.04 0.72 -16.80
CA THR A 35 2.48 -0.40 -17.57
C THR A 35 1.07 -0.76 -17.10
N ASN A 36 0.64 -0.25 -15.95
CA ASN A 36 -0.66 -0.53 -15.36
C ASN A 36 -1.69 0.44 -15.94
N GLN A 37 -2.36 0.02 -17.01
CA GLN A 37 -3.37 0.85 -17.68
C GLN A 37 -4.77 0.71 -17.06
N GLU A 38 -4.96 -0.18 -16.07
CA GLU A 38 -6.27 -0.53 -15.54
C GLU A 38 -6.33 -0.51 -14.01
N LYS A 39 -7.51 -0.15 -13.47
CA LYS A 39 -7.80 -0.20 -12.04
C LYS A 39 -7.63 -1.62 -11.50
N LEU A 40 -7.12 -1.74 -10.28
CA LEU A 40 -6.92 -3.01 -9.57
C LEU A 40 -5.87 -3.94 -10.19
N TYR A 41 -5.19 -3.53 -11.27
CA TYR A 41 -4.14 -4.35 -11.87
C TYR A 41 -3.02 -4.67 -10.86
N LEU A 42 -2.63 -3.68 -10.07
CA LEU A 42 -1.63 -3.85 -9.01
C LEU A 42 -2.12 -3.19 -7.72
N LEU A 43 -2.20 -3.98 -6.65
CA LEU A 43 -2.42 -3.48 -5.30
C LEU A 43 -1.11 -3.45 -4.51
N HIS A 44 -0.73 -2.28 -4.01
CA HIS A 44 0.34 -2.12 -3.04
C HIS A 44 -0.23 -2.22 -1.62
N MET A 45 0.35 -3.05 -0.76
CA MET A 45 -0.09 -3.17 0.65
C MET A 45 1.08 -2.95 1.62
N ASP A 46 0.80 -2.23 2.71
CA ASP A 46 1.75 -1.99 3.79
C ASP A 46 1.04 -2.02 5.16
N LEU A 47 1.74 -2.48 6.19
CA LEU A 47 1.23 -2.55 7.55
C LEU A 47 2.04 -1.67 8.49
N CYS A 48 1.44 -0.57 8.94
CA CYS A 48 2.05 0.31 9.91
C CYS A 48 1.69 -0.11 11.34
N GLY A 49 2.66 -0.23 12.25
CA GLY A 49 2.40 -0.43 13.68
C GLY A 49 3.42 -1.29 14.43
N PRO A 50 3.29 -1.44 15.76
CA PRO A 50 2.20 -0.92 16.58
C PRO A 50 2.26 0.61 16.79
N MET A 51 1.12 1.28 16.70
CA MET A 51 0.98 2.71 17.00
C MET A 51 1.12 2.95 18.51
N ARG A 52 1.64 4.12 18.88
CA ARG A 52 1.78 4.51 20.30
C ARG A 52 0.43 4.67 21.00
N VAL A 53 -0.57 5.12 20.25
CA VAL A 53 -1.94 5.32 20.74
C VAL A 53 -2.83 4.25 20.13
N GLU A 54 -3.49 3.48 20.98
CA GLU A 54 -4.48 2.51 20.55
C GLU A 54 -5.84 3.20 20.38
N SER A 55 -6.65 2.73 19.44
CA SER A 55 -8.07 3.10 19.41
C SER A 55 -8.78 2.60 20.68
N VAL A 56 -9.98 3.12 20.96
CA VAL A 56 -10.85 2.69 22.07
C VAL A 56 -11.04 1.16 22.12
N ASN A 57 -11.00 0.49 20.96
CA ASN A 57 -11.16 -0.96 20.86
C ASN A 57 -9.83 -1.74 20.83
N GLY A 58 -8.71 -1.13 21.23
CA GLY A 58 -7.39 -1.75 21.31
C GLY A 58 -6.71 -1.98 19.95
N LYS A 59 -7.17 -1.33 18.88
CA LYS A 59 -6.53 -1.45 17.56
C LYS A 59 -5.31 -0.55 17.49
N LYS A 60 -4.17 -1.10 17.07
CA LYS A 60 -2.86 -0.43 17.05
C LYS A 60 -2.07 -0.66 15.76
N TYR A 61 -2.62 -1.36 14.78
CA TYR A 61 -2.02 -1.51 13.46
C TYR A 61 -2.93 -0.91 12.40
N ILE A 62 -2.32 -0.37 11.34
CA ILE A 62 -2.99 0.25 10.20
C ILE A 62 -2.51 -0.46 8.94
N LEU A 63 -3.38 -1.27 8.35
CA LEU A 63 -3.17 -1.85 7.03
C LEU A 63 -3.62 -0.85 5.97
N VAL A 64 -2.73 -0.51 5.06
CA VAL A 64 -2.98 0.38 3.93
C VAL A 64 -2.91 -0.43 2.65
N ILE A 65 -3.94 -0.34 1.81
CA ILE A 65 -4.02 -0.98 0.50
C ILE A 65 -4.23 0.12 -0.54
N VAL A 66 -3.34 0.23 -1.51
CA VAL A 66 -3.35 1.27 -2.53
C VAL A 66 -3.49 0.63 -3.90
N ASP A 67 -4.50 1.03 -4.67
CA ASP A 67 -4.54 0.74 -6.10
C ASP A 67 -3.50 1.59 -6.82
N ASP A 68 -2.57 0.94 -7.52
CA ASP A 68 -1.46 1.63 -8.18
C ASP A 68 -1.94 2.55 -9.29
N TYR A 69 -2.97 2.16 -10.06
CA TYR A 69 -3.47 2.98 -11.14
C TYR A 69 -4.26 4.20 -10.64
N SER A 70 -5.37 3.99 -9.91
CA SER A 70 -6.26 5.08 -9.51
C SER A 70 -5.77 5.87 -8.29
N ARG A 71 -4.74 5.36 -7.61
CA ARG A 71 -4.29 5.86 -6.29
C ARG A 71 -5.39 5.82 -5.23
N PHE A 72 -6.45 5.03 -5.44
CA PHE A 72 -7.47 4.81 -4.43
C PHE A 72 -6.90 3.99 -3.28
N THR A 73 -7.13 4.45 -2.06
CA THR A 73 -6.56 3.83 -0.84
C THR A 73 -7.67 3.31 0.06
N TRP A 74 -7.57 2.04 0.45
CA TRP A 74 -8.35 1.44 1.53
C TRP A 74 -7.49 1.35 2.78
N VAL A 75 -8.08 1.61 3.94
CA VAL A 75 -7.41 1.56 5.24
C VAL A 75 -8.18 0.66 6.19
N LYS A 76 -7.47 -0.20 6.92
CA LYS A 76 -8.03 -1.07 7.93
C LYS A 76 -7.23 -0.99 9.23
N PHE A 77 -7.91 -0.66 10.32
CA PHE A 77 -7.36 -0.77 11.66
C PHE A 77 -7.48 -2.21 12.19
N LEU A 78 -6.37 -2.75 12.68
CA LEU A 78 -6.22 -4.12 13.21
C LEU A 78 -5.70 -4.10 14.66
N ARG A 79 -6.06 -5.12 15.44
CA ARG A 79 -5.57 -5.27 16.83
C ARG A 79 -4.20 -5.94 16.89
N SER A 80 -3.97 -6.95 16.05
CA SER A 80 -2.67 -7.60 15.88
C SER A 80 -2.30 -7.72 14.40
N LYS A 81 -1.01 -7.97 14.12
CA LYS A 81 -0.53 -8.25 12.76
C LYS A 81 -1.11 -9.54 12.18
N ASP A 82 -1.40 -10.52 13.03
CA ASP A 82 -1.91 -11.84 12.64
C ASP A 82 -3.34 -11.80 12.06
N GLU A 83 -4.06 -10.68 12.23
CA GLU A 83 -5.36 -10.46 11.57
C GLU A 83 -5.23 -10.16 10.07
N THR A 84 -4.02 -9.78 9.62
CA THR A 84 -3.75 -9.28 8.26
C THR A 84 -4.09 -10.31 7.17
N PRO A 85 -3.63 -11.57 7.23
CA PRO A 85 -3.89 -12.57 6.18
C PRO A 85 -5.38 -12.76 5.91
N MET A 86 -6.16 -13.01 6.96
CA MET A 86 -7.59 -13.27 6.85
C MET A 86 -8.36 -12.05 6.34
N PHE A 87 -7.94 -10.84 6.75
CA PHE A 87 -8.54 -9.62 6.24
C PHE A 87 -8.24 -9.42 4.74
N ILE A 88 -7.00 -9.62 4.29
CA ILE A 88 -6.62 -9.48 2.88
C ILE A 88 -7.44 -10.43 2.00
N ILE A 89 -7.54 -11.71 2.37
CA ILE A 89 -8.34 -12.70 1.63
C ILE A 89 -9.78 -12.23 1.50
N LYS A 90 -10.40 -11.81 2.61
CA LYS A 90 -11.78 -11.31 2.61
C LYS A 90 -11.94 -10.05 1.75
N PHE A 91 -10.98 -9.13 1.83
CA PHE A 91 -10.96 -7.89 1.07
C PHE A 91 -10.88 -8.17 -0.44
N LEU A 92 -9.97 -9.06 -0.88
CA LEU A 92 -9.80 -9.43 -2.28
C LEU A 92 -11.05 -10.11 -2.84
N LYS A 93 -11.63 -11.08 -2.11
CA LYS A 93 -12.90 -11.71 -2.51
C LYS A 93 -14.00 -10.67 -2.67
N MET A 94 -14.13 -9.75 -1.73
CA MET A 94 -15.15 -8.70 -1.76
C MET A 94 -14.95 -7.74 -2.94
N ILE A 95 -13.72 -7.25 -3.17
CA ILE A 95 -13.49 -6.22 -4.17
C ILE A 95 -13.60 -6.76 -5.60
N GLN A 96 -13.11 -7.98 -5.85
CA GLN A 96 -13.20 -8.61 -7.16
C GLN A 96 -14.65 -8.89 -7.56
N VAL A 97 -15.48 -9.34 -6.61
CA VAL A 97 -16.93 -9.53 -6.86
C VAL A 97 -17.64 -8.19 -7.04
N ARG A 98 -17.37 -7.22 -6.17
CA ARG A 98 -18.09 -5.93 -6.19
C ARG A 98 -17.79 -5.09 -7.43
N LEU A 99 -16.55 -5.13 -7.90
CA LEU A 99 -16.11 -4.34 -9.06
C LEU A 99 -16.12 -5.15 -10.36
N ILE A 100 -16.27 -6.47 -10.29
CA ILE A 100 -16.24 -7.38 -11.45
C ILE A 100 -14.92 -7.20 -12.23
N VAL A 101 -13.82 -7.07 -11.50
CA VAL A 101 -12.46 -6.90 -12.03
C VAL A 101 -11.51 -7.76 -11.21
N PRO A 102 -10.65 -8.59 -11.84
CA PRO A 102 -9.65 -9.38 -11.12
C PRO A 102 -8.52 -8.50 -10.56
N VAL A 103 -7.83 -9.00 -9.54
CA VAL A 103 -6.60 -8.40 -9.01
C VAL A 103 -5.43 -9.32 -9.39
N PRO A 104 -4.73 -9.08 -10.51
CA PRO A 104 -3.68 -10.00 -10.97
C PRO A 104 -2.39 -9.89 -10.16
N TYR A 105 -2.05 -8.71 -9.64
CA TYR A 105 -0.80 -8.47 -8.91
C TYR A 105 -1.01 -7.84 -7.55
N ILE A 106 -0.29 -8.36 -6.56
CA ILE A 106 -0.15 -7.77 -5.23
C ILE A 106 1.32 -7.53 -4.95
N ARG A 107 1.66 -6.34 -4.45
CA ARG A 107 3.00 -6.02 -3.99
C ARG A 107 3.00 -5.61 -2.53
N THR A 108 3.83 -6.27 -1.73
CA THR A 108 4.01 -5.96 -0.30
C THR A 108 5.49 -5.79 0.03
N ASP A 109 5.83 -5.49 1.28
CA ASP A 109 7.17 -5.76 1.79
C ASP A 109 7.34 -7.25 2.15
N ASN A 110 8.50 -7.61 2.70
CA ASN A 110 8.80 -8.97 3.16
C ASN A 110 8.31 -9.25 4.60
N GLY A 111 7.33 -8.49 5.11
CA GLY A 111 6.75 -8.70 6.43
C GLY A 111 6.10 -10.09 6.56
N THR A 112 6.20 -10.70 7.73
CA THR A 112 5.63 -12.05 8.00
C THR A 112 4.10 -12.05 7.93
N GLU A 113 3.47 -10.89 8.17
CA GLU A 113 2.05 -10.66 7.95
C GLU A 113 1.62 -10.83 6.49
N PHE A 114 2.54 -10.68 5.54
CA PHE A 114 2.30 -10.79 4.09
C PHE A 114 2.94 -12.04 3.47
N VAL A 115 4.06 -12.50 4.02
CA VAL A 115 4.79 -13.70 3.55
C VAL A 115 4.53 -14.86 4.52
N ASN A 116 3.41 -15.55 4.31
CA ASN A 116 3.00 -16.72 5.08
C ASN A 116 2.27 -17.74 4.18
N GLN A 117 2.13 -18.97 4.67
CA GLN A 117 1.52 -20.08 3.91
C GLN A 117 0.06 -19.78 3.55
N THR A 118 -0.71 -19.20 4.47
CA THR A 118 -2.13 -18.87 4.26
C THR A 118 -2.35 -17.96 3.04
N LEU A 119 -1.57 -16.89 2.91
CA LEU A 119 -1.66 -15.99 1.77
C LEU A 119 -1.10 -16.62 0.50
N ARG A 120 0.00 -17.38 0.61
CA ARG A 120 0.58 -18.10 -0.53
C ARG A 120 -0.43 -19.06 -1.16
N ASP A 121 -1.04 -19.92 -0.35
CA ASP A 121 -2.03 -20.92 -0.81
C ASP A 121 -3.22 -20.22 -1.49
N TYR A 122 -3.72 -19.15 -0.87
CA TYR A 122 -4.83 -18.40 -1.44
C TYR A 122 -4.46 -17.73 -2.77
N TYR A 123 -3.30 -17.07 -2.85
CA TYR A 123 -2.86 -16.41 -4.08
C TYR A 123 -2.66 -17.41 -5.21
N GLU A 124 -2.10 -18.59 -4.92
CA GLU A 124 -1.98 -19.69 -5.89
C GLU A 124 -3.36 -20.19 -6.35
N GLU A 125 -4.29 -20.42 -5.41
CA GLU A 125 -5.66 -20.88 -5.70
C GLU A 125 -6.40 -19.95 -6.68
N VAL A 126 -6.25 -18.64 -6.50
CA VAL A 126 -6.97 -17.64 -7.31
C VAL A 126 -6.14 -17.01 -8.42
N GLY A 127 -4.90 -17.47 -8.63
CA GLY A 127 -4.03 -17.01 -9.71
C GLY A 127 -3.48 -15.59 -9.54
N ILE A 128 -3.29 -15.13 -8.30
CA ILE A 128 -2.70 -13.82 -8.00
C ILE A 128 -1.17 -13.95 -7.92
N SER A 129 -0.45 -13.10 -8.66
CA SER A 129 1.00 -12.97 -8.54
C SER A 129 1.38 -12.07 -7.37
N HIS A 130 2.09 -12.62 -6.39
CA HIS A 130 2.60 -11.87 -5.25
C HIS A 130 4.07 -11.50 -5.43
N GLU A 131 4.34 -10.20 -5.41
CA GLU A 131 5.69 -9.65 -5.45
C GLU A 131 6.05 -9.07 -4.09
N THR A 132 7.27 -9.33 -3.62
CA THR A 132 7.81 -8.65 -2.44
C THR A 132 8.84 -7.61 -2.86
N SER A 133 8.74 -6.44 -2.26
CA SER A 133 9.74 -5.39 -2.42
C SER A 133 10.93 -5.67 -1.50
N VAL A 134 12.16 -5.49 -2.01
CA VAL A 134 13.37 -5.57 -1.18
C VAL A 134 13.25 -4.52 -0.07
N ALA A 135 13.59 -4.89 1.17
CA ALA A 135 13.52 -4.02 2.33
C ALA A 135 14.17 -2.66 2.02
N ARG A 136 13.32 -1.62 1.98
CA ARG A 136 13.58 -0.18 1.78
C ARG A 136 15.01 0.18 1.36
N SER A 137 15.21 0.40 0.06
CA SER A 137 16.19 1.40 -0.38
C SER A 137 15.51 2.77 -0.33
N PRO A 138 15.95 3.72 0.53
CA PRO A 138 15.29 5.02 0.70
C PRO A 138 15.18 5.86 -0.58
N GLN A 139 15.94 5.51 -1.62
CA GLN A 139 16.04 6.30 -2.85
C GLN A 139 14.80 6.24 -3.75
N GLN A 140 13.85 5.33 -3.52
CA GLN A 140 12.62 5.24 -4.32
C GLN A 140 11.38 5.90 -3.70
N ASN A 141 11.49 6.45 -2.50
CA ASN A 141 10.35 6.83 -1.65
C ASN A 141 9.82 8.26 -1.85
N GLY A 142 9.97 8.84 -3.03
CA GLY A 142 9.52 10.22 -3.31
C GLY A 142 8.01 10.48 -3.14
N VAL A 143 7.19 9.42 -3.02
CA VAL A 143 5.72 9.52 -2.91
C VAL A 143 5.18 8.97 -1.58
N VAL A 144 5.76 7.89 -1.05
CA VAL A 144 5.26 7.23 0.18
C VAL A 144 5.75 7.89 1.46
N GLU A 145 6.91 8.57 1.45
CA GLU A 145 7.43 9.21 2.67
C GLU A 145 6.64 10.45 3.12
N ARG A 146 5.86 11.10 2.24
CA ARG A 146 5.03 12.25 2.66
C ARG A 146 3.78 11.89 3.45
N LEU A 147 3.43 10.62 3.54
CA LEU A 147 2.27 10.17 4.33
C LEU A 147 2.66 9.69 5.74
N THR A 148 3.96 9.57 6.05
CA THR A 148 4.44 8.96 7.33
C THR A 148 5.15 9.95 8.26
N VAL A 149 5.16 11.26 7.96
CA VAL A 149 5.69 12.26 8.89
C VAL A 149 4.62 13.33 9.15
N HIS A 150 3.80 13.08 10.18
CA HIS A 150 3.53 13.96 11.32
C HIS A 150 2.85 13.14 12.42
#